data_AF-A0AB38B0R5-F1
#
_entry.id   AF-A0AB38B0R5-F1
#
_cell.length_a   1.000
_cell.length_b   1.000
_cell.length_c   1.000
_cell.angle_alpha   90.00
_cell.angle_beta   90.00
_cell.angle_gamma   90.00
#
_symmetry.space_group_name_H-M   'P 1'
#
loop_
_entity.id
_entity.type
_entity.pdbx_description
1 polymer ?
#
loop_
_entity_poly.entity_id
_entity_poly.type
_entity_poly.pdbx_seq_one_letter_code
_entity_poly.pdbx_strand_id
1 'polypeptide(L)'
;MPLFPEEPQIHESVPGPRATPAAGRTAPTPRPVPGPGPRPAPPRGAPAASVRPGKPGPAAPPRGPVAASPAQRTSSPQPPAGKTGTAGAQLQLIPAPAAGAVDAADEAVDLLLDSGRAPGEILVLTTGEIHPWAAHELSFGEASYWAQHDATDDVFYADAAAERATGRPVVVVAVNGGSDEVTGKALPAAMARAGVLLIVCGDPQRITAVLGAHA
;
A
#
# COMPACT_ATOMS: atom_id res chain seq x y z
N MET A 1 61.52 27.07 -43.57
CA MET A 1 62.28 26.88 -42.31
C MET A 1 61.73 27.87 -41.28
N PRO A 2 61.90 27.65 -39.96
CA PRO A 2 61.26 26.58 -39.16
C PRO A 2 60.52 27.22 -37.94
N LEU A 3 59.99 26.55 -36.90
CA LEU A 3 60.02 25.17 -36.37
C LEU A 3 58.61 24.75 -35.90
N PHE A 4 58.43 23.45 -35.61
CA PHE A 4 57.69 22.99 -34.43
C PHE A 4 58.72 22.42 -33.44
N PRO A 5 58.62 22.70 -32.14
CA PRO A 5 58.04 21.71 -31.19
C PRO A 5 57.05 22.42 -30.22
N GLU A 6 56.46 21.82 -29.17
CA GLU A 6 56.85 20.63 -28.40
C GLU A 6 55.63 19.98 -27.71
N GLU A 7 55.42 18.68 -27.93
CA GLU A 7 54.52 17.86 -27.10
C GLU A 7 55.37 17.09 -26.07
N PRO A 8 55.03 17.13 -24.76
CA PRO A 8 55.81 16.45 -23.73
C PRO A 8 55.65 14.92 -23.86
N GLN A 9 56.79 14.23 -23.94
CA GLN A 9 56.84 12.78 -24.18
C GLN A 9 56.19 11.97 -23.05
N ILE A 10 55.30 11.04 -23.42
CA ILE A 10 54.77 10.03 -22.49
C ILE A 10 55.87 8.98 -22.25
N HIS A 11 56.51 9.04 -21.09
CA HIS A 11 57.53 8.05 -20.71
C HIS A 11 56.89 6.78 -20.15
N GLU A 12 56.85 5.74 -20.99
CA GLU A 12 56.59 4.36 -20.56
C GLU A 12 57.62 3.93 -19.50
N SER A 13 57.18 3.34 -18.38
CA SER A 13 58.06 2.89 -17.30
C SER A 13 57.43 1.76 -16.47
N VAL A 14 57.56 0.54 -16.99
CA VAL A 14 57.09 -0.73 -16.41
C VAL A 14 58.07 -1.83 -16.91
N PRO A 15 58.33 -2.96 -16.21
CA PRO A 15 58.12 -3.31 -14.80
C PRO A 15 59.42 -3.62 -14.01
N GLY A 16 59.34 -3.70 -12.68
CA GLY A 16 60.38 -4.26 -11.81
C GLY A 16 59.80 -4.82 -10.50
N PRO A 17 59.99 -6.10 -10.14
CA PRO A 17 59.19 -6.73 -9.08
C PRO A 17 59.92 -6.91 -7.74
N ARG A 18 59.20 -6.69 -6.62
CA ARG A 18 59.39 -7.49 -5.40
C ARG A 18 58.12 -7.53 -4.55
N ALA A 19 57.80 -8.71 -4.01
CA ALA A 19 56.62 -8.92 -3.17
C ALA A 19 56.98 -9.06 -1.67
N THR A 20 56.06 -8.62 -0.81
CA THR A 20 55.94 -9.08 0.59
C THR A 20 54.45 -9.19 0.93
N PRO A 21 53.92 -10.39 1.26
CA PRO A 21 52.51 -10.55 1.60
C PRO A 21 52.22 -10.06 3.03
N ALA A 22 51.28 -9.14 3.18
CA ALA A 22 50.75 -8.77 4.49
C ALA A 22 49.72 -9.81 4.95
N ALA A 23 49.91 -10.38 6.13
CA ALA A 23 49.04 -11.43 6.67
C ALA A 23 47.82 -10.86 7.41
N GLY A 24 46.71 -11.61 7.41
CA GLY A 24 45.81 -11.63 8.58
C GLY A 24 44.57 -10.75 8.57
N ARG A 25 43.70 -10.82 7.54
CA ARG A 25 42.25 -10.67 7.72
C ARG A 25 41.49 -11.75 6.95
N THR A 26 41.12 -12.81 7.65
CA THR A 26 40.20 -13.85 7.15
C THR A 26 38.79 -13.29 7.03
N ALA A 27 38.19 -13.35 5.85
CA ALA A 27 36.76 -13.11 5.71
C ALA A 27 35.96 -14.23 6.43
N PRO A 28 34.86 -13.90 7.15
CA PRO A 28 34.03 -14.90 7.79
C PRO A 28 33.18 -15.64 6.75
N THR A 29 33.50 -16.91 6.49
CA THR A 29 32.66 -17.79 5.67
C THR A 29 31.25 -17.91 6.28
N PRO A 30 30.16 -17.75 5.51
CA PRO A 30 28.81 -17.97 6.01
C PRO A 30 28.67 -19.38 6.60
N ARG A 31 28.17 -19.48 7.83
CA ARG A 31 27.86 -20.78 8.44
C ARG A 31 26.60 -21.36 7.76
N PRO A 32 26.58 -22.64 7.35
CA PRO A 32 25.35 -23.30 6.96
C PRO A 32 24.33 -23.26 8.10
N VAL A 33 23.12 -22.77 7.82
CA VAL A 33 22.01 -22.84 8.78
C VAL A 33 21.46 -24.27 8.82
N PRO A 34 21.35 -24.91 10.00
CA PRO A 34 20.65 -26.19 10.11
C PRO A 34 19.18 -26.03 9.70
N GLY A 35 18.72 -26.89 8.78
CA GLY A 35 17.36 -26.81 8.23
C GLY A 35 16.26 -27.17 9.24
N PRO A 36 14.98 -26.93 8.90
CA PRO A 36 13.85 -27.20 9.79
C PRO A 36 13.76 -28.68 10.20
N GLY A 37 13.89 -28.94 11.51
CA GLY A 37 13.72 -30.28 12.07
C GLY A 37 12.24 -30.71 12.05
N PRO A 38 11.91 -31.96 11.66
CA PRO A 38 10.53 -32.43 11.60
C PRO A 38 9.92 -32.57 13.01
N ARG A 39 8.70 -32.05 13.21
CA ARG A 39 7.88 -32.34 14.41
C ARG A 39 6.87 -33.48 14.15
N PRO A 40 6.42 -34.18 15.21
CA PRO A 40 5.88 -35.54 15.05
C PRO A 40 4.42 -35.64 14.61
N ALA A 41 4.06 -36.78 14.05
CA ALA A 41 2.68 -37.16 13.72
C ALA A 41 1.83 -37.45 14.99
N PRO A 42 0.49 -37.26 14.93
CA PRO A 42 -0.40 -37.61 16.03
C PRO A 42 -0.53 -39.14 16.20
N PRO A 43 -0.61 -39.66 17.44
CA PRO A 43 -0.77 -41.09 17.69
C PRO A 43 -2.15 -41.59 17.26
N ARG A 44 -2.17 -42.68 16.48
CA ARG A 44 -3.40 -43.33 16.01
C ARG A 44 -3.44 -44.76 16.58
N GLY A 45 -4.27 -44.97 17.60
CA GLY A 45 -4.39 -46.25 18.32
C GLY A 45 -5.82 -46.55 18.74
N ALA A 46 -6.21 -47.82 18.61
CA ALA A 46 -7.54 -48.39 18.90
C ALA A 46 -7.31 -49.59 19.88
N PRO A 47 -8.24 -50.56 20.15
CA PRO A 47 -9.60 -50.76 19.61
C PRO A 47 -10.69 -51.17 20.66
N ALA A 48 -11.82 -51.65 20.13
CA ALA A 48 -13.11 -51.87 20.80
C ALA A 48 -13.31 -53.17 21.61
N ALA A 49 -14.28 -53.13 22.54
CA ALA A 49 -15.28 -54.16 22.89
C ALA A 49 -16.40 -53.49 23.74
N SER A 50 -17.68 -53.90 23.83
CA SER A 50 -18.32 -55.23 23.75
C SER A 50 -19.80 -55.18 23.30
N VAL A 51 -20.42 -56.35 23.07
CA VAL A 51 -21.83 -56.60 22.66
C VAL A 51 -22.69 -57.17 23.84
N ARG A 52 -24.01 -57.45 23.82
CA ARG A 52 -24.93 -57.92 22.74
C ARG A 52 -26.41 -57.39 22.87
N PRO A 53 -27.58 -58.12 22.83
CA PRO A 53 -28.82 -57.53 22.23
C PRO A 53 -30.17 -57.62 23.01
N GLY A 54 -31.20 -56.89 22.54
CA GLY A 54 -32.64 -57.16 22.77
C GLY A 54 -33.37 -56.16 23.69
N LYS A 55 -34.70 -55.95 23.62
CA LYS A 55 -35.81 -56.48 22.77
C LYS A 55 -36.93 -55.39 22.64
N PRO A 56 -38.02 -55.55 21.83
CA PRO A 56 -38.75 -54.40 21.25
C PRO A 56 -40.19 -54.06 21.74
N GLY A 57 -40.59 -52.78 21.52
CA GLY A 57 -41.98 -52.28 21.34
C GLY A 57 -42.69 -51.67 22.57
N PRO A 58 -43.81 -50.90 22.43
CA PRO A 58 -44.47 -50.39 21.20
C PRO A 58 -44.86 -48.86 21.17
N ALA A 59 -45.13 -48.38 19.94
CA ALA A 59 -45.92 -47.22 19.43
C ALA A 59 -46.43 -46.01 20.27
N ALA A 60 -46.19 -44.79 19.70
CA ALA A 60 -47.09 -43.61 19.56
C ALA A 60 -47.58 -42.83 20.81
N PRO A 61 -48.06 -41.55 20.73
CA PRO A 61 -48.46 -40.72 19.56
C PRO A 61 -47.75 -39.32 19.46
N PRO A 62 -48.02 -38.48 18.42
CA PRO A 62 -47.22 -37.27 18.15
C PRO A 62 -47.76 -35.95 18.75
N ARG A 63 -46.89 -34.92 18.79
CA ARG A 63 -47.25 -33.49 18.91
C ARG A 63 -46.47 -32.66 17.87
N GLY A 64 -47.09 -31.58 17.40
CA GLY A 64 -46.67 -30.86 16.18
C GLY A 64 -45.53 -29.84 16.34
N PRO A 65 -45.09 -29.24 15.22
CA PRO A 65 -44.00 -28.26 15.22
C PRO A 65 -44.46 -26.88 15.70
N VAL A 66 -43.57 -26.18 16.42
CA VAL A 66 -43.69 -24.75 16.74
C VAL A 66 -42.43 -24.01 16.30
N ALA A 67 -42.60 -22.75 15.91
CA ALA A 67 -41.69 -22.04 15.00
C ALA A 67 -40.26 -21.81 15.52
N ALA A 68 -39.30 -21.87 14.60
CA ALA A 68 -37.96 -21.32 14.80
C ALA A 68 -37.98 -19.78 14.66
N SER A 69 -37.28 -19.07 15.54
CA SER A 69 -37.16 -17.61 15.48
C SER A 69 -36.06 -17.19 14.48
N PRO A 70 -36.31 -16.22 13.57
CA PRO A 70 -35.26 -15.70 12.69
C PRO A 70 -34.25 -14.84 13.46
N ALA A 71 -32.96 -15.12 13.31
CA ALA A 71 -31.90 -14.27 13.85
C ALA A 71 -31.79 -12.95 13.07
N GLN A 72 -31.75 -11.82 13.77
CA GLN A 72 -31.57 -10.50 13.16
C GLN A 72 -30.13 -10.33 12.66
N ARG A 73 -29.94 -10.14 11.35
CA ARG A 73 -28.67 -9.66 10.80
C ARG A 73 -28.61 -8.13 10.91
N THR A 74 -27.88 -7.63 11.90
CA THR A 74 -27.44 -6.23 11.94
C THR A 74 -26.49 -5.98 10.77
N SER A 75 -26.95 -5.27 9.76
CA SER A 75 -26.11 -4.76 8.66
C SER A 75 -25.52 -3.42 9.09
N SER A 76 -24.20 -3.25 8.91
CA SER A 76 -23.53 -1.97 9.13
C SER A 76 -24.07 -0.91 8.15
N PRO A 77 -24.38 0.33 8.59
CA PRO A 77 -24.79 1.38 7.67
C PRO A 77 -23.60 1.83 6.80
N GLN A 78 -23.56 1.39 5.55
CA GLN A 78 -22.68 1.98 4.55
C GLN A 78 -23.15 3.42 4.27
N PRO A 79 -22.27 4.44 4.38
CA PRO A 79 -22.66 5.83 4.11
C PRO A 79 -23.05 6.01 2.63
N PRO A 80 -24.02 6.90 2.33
CA PRO A 80 -24.51 7.08 0.96
C PRO A 80 -23.45 7.73 0.06
N ALA A 81 -23.20 7.12 -1.10
CA ALA A 81 -22.33 7.69 -2.13
C ALA A 81 -22.98 8.94 -2.76
N GLY A 82 -22.61 10.12 -2.26
CA GLY A 82 -23.15 11.40 -2.69
C GLY A 82 -22.72 11.78 -4.11
N LYS A 83 -23.66 11.74 -5.07
CA LYS A 83 -23.43 12.18 -6.46
C LYS A 83 -23.78 13.65 -6.66
N THR A 84 -22.85 14.55 -6.33
CA THR A 84 -22.91 15.96 -6.75
C THR A 84 -22.18 16.14 -8.08
N GLY A 85 -22.94 16.13 -9.18
CA GLY A 85 -22.39 16.19 -10.53
C GLY A 85 -22.21 17.62 -11.06
N THR A 86 -20.95 18.00 -11.31
CA THR A 86 -20.57 18.83 -12.46
C THR A 86 -19.60 18.01 -13.33
N ALA A 87 -19.28 18.45 -14.55
CA ALA A 87 -18.41 17.68 -15.45
C ALA A 87 -16.96 17.68 -14.94
N GLY A 88 -16.60 16.62 -14.21
CA GLY A 88 -15.32 16.41 -13.54
C GLY A 88 -15.30 15.07 -12.83
N ALA A 89 -14.23 14.79 -12.07
CA ALA A 89 -14.07 13.52 -11.37
C ALA A 89 -15.18 13.25 -10.34
N GLN A 90 -15.63 11.99 -10.23
CA GLN A 90 -16.52 11.57 -9.15
C GLN A 90 -15.79 11.71 -7.81
N LEU A 91 -16.38 12.41 -6.83
CA LEU A 91 -15.87 12.45 -5.46
C LEU A 91 -16.40 11.26 -4.65
N GLN A 92 -15.52 10.60 -3.90
CA GLN A 92 -15.82 9.59 -2.89
C GLN A 92 -15.12 9.97 -1.58
N LEU A 93 -15.83 9.79 -0.45
CA LEU A 93 -15.30 10.04 0.89
C LEU A 93 -15.24 8.73 1.68
N ILE A 94 -14.08 8.43 2.26
CA ILE A 94 -13.84 7.31 3.17
C ILE A 94 -13.57 7.90 4.57
N PRO A 95 -14.50 7.78 5.53
CA PRO A 95 -14.33 8.31 6.88
C PRO A 95 -13.18 7.62 7.63
N ALA A 96 -12.15 8.39 8.01
CA ALA A 96 -11.03 7.92 8.81
C ALA A 96 -10.53 9.01 9.78
N PRO A 97 -10.04 8.67 10.99
CA PRO A 97 -9.27 9.63 11.78
C PRO A 97 -7.95 9.94 11.06
N ALA A 98 -7.37 11.13 11.26
CA ALA A 98 -6.13 11.53 10.58
C ALA A 98 -5.00 10.49 10.72
N ALA A 99 -4.84 9.90 11.91
CA ALA A 99 -3.84 8.87 12.19
C ALA A 99 -4.05 7.52 11.46
N GLY A 100 -5.23 7.27 10.89
CA GLY A 100 -5.56 6.10 10.06
C GLY A 100 -5.99 6.48 8.64
N ALA A 101 -5.77 7.74 8.22
CA ALA A 101 -6.11 8.20 6.88
C ALA A 101 -5.16 7.66 5.80
N VAL A 102 -3.95 7.24 6.19
CA VAL A 102 -2.98 6.54 5.34
C VAL A 102 -3.44 5.10 5.12
N ASP A 103 -3.68 4.33 6.20
CA ASP A 103 -4.20 2.95 6.12
C ASP A 103 -5.48 2.87 5.27
N ALA A 104 -6.41 3.82 5.47
CA ALA A 104 -7.65 3.90 4.70
C ALA A 104 -7.46 4.36 3.23
N ALA A 105 -6.29 4.91 2.88
CA ALA A 105 -5.91 5.18 1.49
C ALA A 105 -5.26 3.96 0.83
N ASP A 106 -4.40 3.21 1.53
CA ASP A 106 -3.80 1.97 1.03
C ASP A 106 -4.88 0.88 0.81
N GLU A 107 -5.79 0.66 1.76
CA GLU A 107 -6.94 -0.24 1.58
C GLU A 107 -7.83 0.19 0.38
N ALA A 108 -7.87 1.49 0.07
CA ALA A 108 -8.58 2.00 -1.11
C ALA A 108 -7.79 1.77 -2.41
N VAL A 109 -6.46 1.79 -2.37
CA VAL A 109 -5.59 1.39 -3.50
C VAL A 109 -5.75 -0.10 -3.78
N ASP A 110 -5.66 -0.96 -2.76
CA ASP A 110 -5.83 -2.40 -2.91
C ASP A 110 -7.19 -2.75 -3.54
N LEU A 111 -8.28 -2.16 -3.06
CA LEU A 111 -9.62 -2.35 -3.66
C LEU A 111 -9.73 -1.85 -5.11
N LEU A 112 -8.98 -0.82 -5.50
CA LEU A 112 -8.90 -0.38 -6.90
C LEU A 112 -8.13 -1.40 -7.75
N LEU A 113 -6.99 -1.88 -7.28
CA LEU A 113 -6.16 -2.87 -7.97
C LEU A 113 -6.91 -4.20 -8.14
N ASP A 114 -7.56 -4.71 -7.09
CA ASP A 114 -8.42 -5.90 -7.12
C ASP A 114 -9.61 -5.75 -8.09
N SER A 115 -10.12 -4.52 -8.28
CA SER A 115 -11.15 -4.22 -9.28
C SER A 115 -10.65 -4.21 -10.73
N GLY A 116 -9.35 -4.43 -10.96
CA GLY A 116 -8.71 -4.45 -12.27
C GLY A 116 -8.20 -3.09 -12.76
N ARG A 117 -8.01 -2.11 -11.87
CA ARG A 117 -7.42 -0.82 -12.20
C ARG A 117 -5.91 -0.94 -12.44
N ALA A 118 -5.42 -0.33 -13.51
CA ALA A 118 -3.98 -0.27 -13.77
C ALA A 118 -3.26 0.58 -12.69
N PRO A 119 -2.16 0.08 -12.07
CA PRO A 119 -1.39 0.80 -11.05
C PRO A 119 -0.98 2.22 -11.48
N GLY A 120 -0.43 2.35 -12.68
CA GLY A 120 -0.02 3.61 -13.31
C GLY A 120 -1.10 4.68 -13.44
N GLU A 121 -2.38 4.32 -13.30
CA GLU A 121 -3.49 5.28 -13.33
C GLU A 121 -3.90 5.79 -11.94
N ILE A 122 -3.23 5.38 -10.86
CA ILE A 122 -3.50 5.78 -9.47
C ILE A 122 -2.42 6.74 -8.97
N LEU A 123 -2.82 7.87 -8.42
CA LEU A 123 -1.97 8.79 -7.64
C LEU A 123 -2.45 8.82 -6.19
N VAL A 124 -1.56 8.64 -5.22
CA VAL A 124 -1.85 8.79 -3.79
C VAL A 124 -1.18 10.07 -3.28
N LEU A 125 -1.93 10.92 -2.59
CA LEU A 125 -1.47 12.18 -2.00
C LEU A 125 -1.66 12.18 -0.49
N THR A 126 -0.69 12.74 0.24
CA THR A 126 -0.71 12.90 1.71
C THR A 126 -0.70 14.38 2.09
N THR A 127 -1.45 14.80 3.12
CA THR A 127 -1.55 16.21 3.55
C THR A 127 -0.75 16.56 4.81
N GLY A 128 -0.18 15.56 5.47
CA GLY A 128 0.58 15.68 6.71
C GLY A 128 2.00 15.13 6.55
N GLU A 129 2.27 13.98 7.15
CA GLU A 129 3.52 13.25 6.91
C GLU A 129 3.45 12.53 5.55
N ILE A 130 4.56 12.50 4.81
CA ILE A 130 4.64 11.80 3.53
C ILE A 130 4.46 10.29 3.71
N HIS A 131 3.88 9.63 2.70
CA HIS A 131 3.62 8.19 2.72
C HIS A 131 4.87 7.36 3.06
N PRO A 132 4.80 6.34 3.95
CA PRO A 132 5.95 5.55 4.35
C PRO A 132 6.70 4.87 3.19
N TRP A 133 5.97 4.43 2.14
CA TRP A 133 6.58 3.90 0.93
C TRP A 133 7.35 4.96 0.14
N ALA A 134 6.77 6.14 -0.06
CA ALA A 134 7.44 7.25 -0.76
C ALA A 134 8.67 7.76 0.02
N ALA A 135 8.61 7.78 1.34
CA ALA A 135 9.76 8.07 2.20
C ALA A 135 10.91 7.04 2.01
N HIS A 136 10.58 5.77 1.76
CA HIS A 136 11.57 4.74 1.47
C HIS A 136 12.18 4.92 0.07
N GLU A 137 11.36 5.09 -0.97
CA GLU A 137 11.84 5.26 -2.35
C GLU A 137 12.69 6.53 -2.52
N LEU A 138 12.28 7.65 -1.91
CA LEU A 138 13.07 8.89 -1.88
C LEU A 138 14.45 8.71 -1.24
N SER A 139 14.62 7.75 -0.32
CA SER A 139 15.92 7.47 0.32
C SER A 139 16.95 6.85 -0.64
N PHE A 140 16.51 6.25 -1.76
CA PHE A 140 17.40 5.77 -2.82
C PHE A 140 17.76 6.86 -3.83
N GLY A 141 16.94 7.91 -3.95
CA GLY A 141 17.27 9.13 -4.70
C GLY A 141 16.05 9.78 -5.37
N GLU A 142 15.92 11.10 -5.17
CA GLU A 142 14.81 11.89 -5.72
C GLU A 142 14.67 11.79 -7.25
N ALA A 143 15.78 11.78 -8.00
CA ALA A 143 15.76 11.72 -9.46
C ALA A 143 15.22 10.38 -9.99
N SER A 144 15.54 9.26 -9.32
CA SER A 144 15.01 7.93 -9.63
C SER A 144 13.54 7.80 -9.23
N TYR A 145 13.15 8.34 -8.07
CA TYR A 145 11.77 8.35 -7.60
C TYR A 145 10.84 9.15 -8.53
N TRP A 146 11.21 10.36 -8.93
CA TRP A 146 10.40 11.12 -9.89
C TRP A 146 10.34 10.49 -11.29
N ALA A 147 11.34 9.68 -11.68
CA ALA A 147 11.26 8.91 -12.92
C ALA A 147 10.20 7.78 -12.85
N GLN A 148 9.85 7.27 -11.66
CA GLN A 148 8.71 6.34 -11.48
C GLN A 148 7.37 7.04 -11.77
N HIS A 149 7.22 8.30 -11.34
CA HIS A 149 6.03 9.10 -11.68
C HIS A 149 5.90 9.30 -13.19
N ASP A 150 6.99 9.73 -13.83
CA ASP A 150 7.05 10.04 -15.27
C ASP A 150 6.92 8.78 -16.15
N ALA A 151 7.25 7.59 -15.64
CA ALA A 151 7.07 6.31 -16.34
C ALA A 151 5.60 5.84 -16.35
N THR A 152 4.82 6.13 -15.31
CA THR A 152 3.42 5.66 -15.16
C THR A 152 3.22 4.14 -15.23
N ASP A 153 4.21 3.35 -14.83
CA ASP A 153 4.07 1.88 -14.74
C ASP A 153 3.35 1.43 -13.45
N ASP A 154 3.61 2.10 -12.31
CA ASP A 154 3.13 1.70 -10.97
C ASP A 154 2.34 2.82 -10.25
N VAL A 155 1.69 2.49 -9.14
CA VAL A 155 1.03 3.45 -8.23
C VAL A 155 2.07 4.45 -7.73
N PHE A 156 1.79 5.75 -7.85
CA PHE A 156 2.70 6.78 -7.37
C PHE A 156 2.16 7.47 -6.13
N TYR A 157 3.02 7.65 -5.13
CA TYR A 157 2.71 8.20 -3.81
C TYR A 157 3.49 9.49 -3.60
N ALA A 158 2.84 10.59 -3.22
CA ALA A 158 3.46 11.90 -3.04
C ALA A 158 2.86 12.74 -1.89
N ASP A 159 3.54 13.83 -1.56
CA ASP A 159 2.98 14.94 -0.78
C ASP A 159 1.98 15.74 -1.64
N ALA A 160 0.86 16.18 -1.05
CA ALA A 160 -0.19 16.91 -1.77
C ALA A 160 0.24 18.30 -2.30
N ALA A 161 1.25 18.92 -1.68
CA ALA A 161 1.86 20.17 -2.13
C ALA A 161 2.97 19.97 -3.18
N ALA A 162 3.32 18.73 -3.54
CA ALA A 162 4.30 18.46 -4.59
C ALA A 162 3.76 18.88 -5.97
N GLU A 163 4.14 20.07 -6.44
CA GLU A 163 3.66 20.64 -7.71
C GLU A 163 4.01 19.77 -8.94
N ARG A 164 5.12 19.02 -8.89
CA ARG A 164 5.56 18.11 -9.97
C ARG A 164 4.60 16.94 -10.23
N ALA A 165 3.87 16.46 -9.23
CA ALA A 165 2.99 15.32 -9.40
C ALA A 165 1.80 15.67 -10.32
N THR A 166 1.86 15.19 -11.57
CA THR A 166 0.81 15.43 -12.57
C THR A 166 -0.46 14.63 -12.26
N GLY A 167 -1.58 15.03 -12.86
CA GLY A 167 -2.84 14.31 -12.72
C GLY A 167 -2.79 12.86 -13.22
N ARG A 168 -3.67 12.01 -12.64
CA ARG A 168 -3.90 10.62 -13.03
C ARG A 168 -5.41 10.32 -13.01
N PRO A 169 -5.92 9.30 -13.73
CA PRO A 169 -7.35 9.00 -13.77
C PRO A 169 -8.00 8.81 -12.39
N VAL A 170 -7.31 8.18 -11.44
CA VAL A 170 -7.70 8.19 -10.01
C VAL A 170 -6.67 8.94 -9.17
N VAL A 171 -7.18 9.77 -8.26
CA VAL A 171 -6.41 10.33 -7.16
C VAL A 171 -7.03 9.85 -5.84
N VAL A 172 -6.20 9.41 -4.90
CA VAL A 172 -6.55 9.10 -3.51
C VAL A 172 -5.85 10.11 -2.61
N VAL A 173 -6.55 10.73 -1.65
CA VAL A 173 -6.00 11.75 -0.75
C VAL A 173 -6.16 11.32 0.70
N ALA A 174 -5.06 10.97 1.36
CA ALA A 174 -4.98 10.76 2.80
C ALA A 174 -4.86 12.13 3.51
N VAL A 175 -5.94 12.57 4.17
CA VAL A 175 -5.96 13.78 5.00
C VAL A 175 -5.36 13.46 6.38
N ASN A 176 -4.11 13.03 6.38
CA ASN A 176 -3.39 12.48 7.53
C ASN A 176 -2.76 13.55 8.46
N GLY A 177 -2.81 14.83 8.07
CA GLY A 177 -2.30 15.92 8.89
C GLY A 177 -2.39 17.28 8.19
N GLY A 178 -1.37 18.12 8.42
CA GLY A 178 -1.29 19.49 7.89
C GLY A 178 -2.27 20.45 8.54
N SER A 179 -2.14 21.75 8.26
CA SER A 179 -3.15 22.75 8.66
C SER A 179 -4.37 22.69 7.75
N ASP A 180 -5.46 23.36 8.14
CA ASP A 180 -6.66 23.45 7.29
C ASP A 180 -6.38 24.27 6.02
N GLU A 181 -5.39 25.18 6.05
CA GLU A 181 -4.89 25.88 4.86
C GLU A 181 -4.16 24.94 3.88
N VAL A 182 -3.43 23.93 4.39
CA VAL A 182 -2.81 22.89 3.55
C VAL A 182 -3.89 22.01 2.95
N THR A 183 -4.84 21.55 3.77
CA THR A 183 -5.98 20.73 3.30
C THR A 183 -6.83 21.48 2.26
N GLY A 184 -7.04 22.78 2.47
CA GLY A 184 -7.78 23.68 1.58
C GLY A 184 -7.11 23.98 0.24
N LYS A 185 -5.80 23.84 0.14
CA LYS A 185 -5.06 23.86 -1.14
C LYS A 185 -5.01 22.47 -1.77
N ALA A 186 -4.80 21.43 -0.95
CA ALA A 186 -4.67 20.05 -1.38
C ALA A 186 -5.94 19.50 -2.04
N LEU A 187 -7.13 19.74 -1.47
CA LEU A 187 -8.38 19.18 -2.02
C LEU A 187 -8.73 19.74 -3.42
N PRO A 188 -8.72 21.07 -3.67
CA PRO A 188 -8.91 21.60 -5.03
C PRO A 188 -7.81 21.16 -6.01
N ALA A 189 -6.55 21.07 -5.57
CA ALA A 189 -5.45 20.57 -6.40
C ALA A 189 -5.65 19.09 -6.77
N ALA A 190 -6.12 18.26 -5.84
CA ALA A 190 -6.45 16.86 -6.09
C ALA A 190 -7.67 16.72 -7.03
N MET A 191 -8.69 17.57 -6.88
CA MET A 191 -9.83 17.63 -7.83
C MET A 191 -9.38 17.99 -9.25
N ALA A 192 -8.43 18.91 -9.41
CA ALA A 192 -7.85 19.26 -10.71
C ALA A 192 -6.89 18.18 -11.26
N ARG A 193 -6.34 17.31 -10.41
CA ARG A 193 -5.47 16.19 -10.78
C ARG A 193 -6.24 14.90 -11.11
N ALA A 194 -7.48 14.75 -10.63
CA ALA A 194 -8.29 13.55 -10.84
C ALA A 194 -8.98 13.55 -12.20
N GLY A 195 -8.72 12.53 -13.03
CA GLY A 195 -9.33 12.40 -14.35
C GLY A 195 -10.77 11.87 -14.35
N VAL A 196 -11.07 10.87 -13.49
CA VAL A 196 -12.41 10.24 -13.42
C VAL A 196 -12.93 10.03 -11.99
N LEU A 197 -12.05 9.84 -11.00
CA LEU A 197 -12.46 9.60 -9.60
C LEU A 197 -11.42 10.17 -8.62
N LEU A 198 -11.90 10.92 -7.63
CA LEU A 198 -11.16 11.38 -6.46
C LEU A 198 -11.71 10.67 -5.22
N ILE A 199 -10.86 9.91 -4.54
CA ILE A 199 -11.15 9.34 -3.22
C ILE A 199 -10.45 10.22 -2.17
N VAL A 200 -11.16 10.59 -1.10
CA VAL A 200 -10.58 11.31 0.04
C VAL A 200 -10.78 10.47 1.30
N CYS A 201 -9.68 10.15 1.97
CA CYS A 201 -9.64 9.37 3.20
C CYS A 201 -9.32 10.30 4.37
N GLY A 202 -10.22 10.43 5.35
CA GLY A 202 -10.03 11.35 6.47
C GLY A 202 -11.33 11.78 7.16
N ASP A 203 -11.22 12.80 8.01
CA ASP A 203 -12.32 13.25 8.87
C ASP A 203 -13.42 13.97 8.04
N PRO A 204 -14.66 13.43 7.99
CA PRO A 204 -15.76 14.03 7.23
C PRO A 204 -16.12 15.45 7.67
N GLN A 205 -16.00 15.79 8.95
CA GLN A 205 -16.30 17.13 9.46
C GLN A 205 -15.25 18.13 8.97
N ARG A 206 -13.96 17.76 9.09
CA ARG A 206 -12.83 18.57 8.60
C ARG A 206 -12.92 18.79 7.09
N ILE A 207 -13.10 17.72 6.33
CA ILE A 207 -13.19 17.77 4.86
C ILE A 207 -14.39 18.61 4.41
N THR A 208 -15.56 18.46 5.04
CA THR A 208 -16.75 19.26 4.71
C THR A 208 -16.57 20.73 5.08
N ALA A 209 -15.94 21.04 6.23
CA ALA A 209 -15.68 22.42 6.64
C ALA A 209 -14.71 23.12 5.68
N VAL A 210 -13.65 22.43 5.25
CA VAL A 210 -12.68 22.95 4.26
C VAL A 210 -13.34 23.16 2.89
N LEU A 211 -14.08 22.17 2.38
CA LEU A 211 -14.78 22.31 1.09
C LEU A 211 -15.83 23.43 1.12
N GLY A 212 -16.56 23.56 2.24
CA GLY A 212 -17.55 24.64 2.45
C GLY A 212 -16.96 26.04 2.67
N ALA A 213 -15.65 26.14 2.96
CA ALA A 213 -14.93 27.41 3.07
C ALA A 213 -14.29 27.87 1.73
N HIS A 214 -14.40 27.06 0.68
CA HIS A 214 -13.79 27.28 -0.63
C HIS A 214 -14.80 27.16 -1.80
N ALA A 215 -16.10 27.28 -1.50
CA ALA A 215 -17.23 27.24 -2.43
C ALA A 215 -17.95 28.59 -2.52
#